data_AF-A0A4W5QS41-F1
#
_entry.id   AF-A0A4W5QS41-F1
#
_cell.length_a   1.000
_cell.length_b   1.000
_cell.length_c   1.000
_cell.angle_alpha   90.00
_cell.angle_beta   90.00
_cell.angle_gamma   90.00
#
_symmetry.space_group_name_H-M   'P 1'
#
loop_
_entity.id
_entity.type
_entity.pdbx_description
1 polymer ?
#
loop_
_entity_poly.entity_id
_entity_poly.type
_entity_poly.pdbx_seq_one_letter_code
_entity_poly.pdbx_strand_id
1 'polypeptide(L)'
;MYAQMDDILDRLTPKNFHQSMKVVSAFTIDTEEKLKGFIDRIYKNAIEYPTYADVYAKVCHHHQLMGLKVPGVTVPFRKLLLNRCQKGFEKDNSKILKEKQRELDAITEKEDRQRLREELEETKAEGQRELLCNIKFMCELFKLKMIMEAVMHNCIVKLLKNGDNGSLEGLCTLLFTIGKDLEDSQEAEPRMDQHYRQIVVIIKKKRTSPRIRYMLRDAMDLRGLNLEKNKDN
;
A
#
# COMPACT_ATOMS: atom_id res chain seq x y z
N MET A 1 19.79 -15.56 -13.24
CA MET A 1 18.42 -15.54 -12.69
C MET A 1 17.94 -14.12 -12.45
N TYR A 2 18.58 -13.39 -11.54
CA TYR A 2 18.12 -12.07 -11.13
C TYR A 2 18.05 -11.03 -12.27
N ALA A 3 19.11 -10.79 -13.05
CA ALA A 3 19.03 -9.84 -14.17
C ALA A 3 17.89 -10.15 -15.17
N GLN A 4 17.68 -11.44 -15.48
CA GLN A 4 16.59 -11.87 -16.36
C GLN A 4 15.21 -11.67 -15.73
N MET A 5 15.09 -11.84 -14.40
CA MET A 5 13.84 -11.58 -13.69
C MET A 5 13.48 -10.10 -13.68
N ASP A 6 14.47 -9.21 -13.48
CA ASP A 6 14.24 -7.76 -13.52
C ASP A 6 13.75 -7.35 -14.91
N ASP A 7 14.45 -7.78 -15.96
CA ASP A 7 14.10 -7.54 -17.37
C ASP A 7 12.70 -8.06 -17.77
N ILE A 8 12.22 -9.15 -17.15
CA ILE A 8 10.85 -9.64 -17.34
C ILE A 8 9.84 -8.76 -16.62
N LEU A 9 10.10 -8.39 -15.37
CA LEU A 9 9.16 -7.62 -14.55
C LEU A 9 9.06 -6.15 -15.02
N ASP A 10 10.14 -5.58 -15.52
CA ASP A 10 10.18 -4.19 -16.02
C ASP A 10 9.39 -4.04 -17.32
N ARG A 11 9.33 -5.10 -18.14
CA ARG A 11 8.54 -5.14 -19.38
C ARG A 11 7.18 -5.80 -19.19
N LEU A 12 6.79 -6.14 -17.97
CA LEU A 12 5.57 -6.90 -17.71
C LEU A 12 4.34 -6.05 -18.04
N THR A 13 3.47 -6.56 -18.90
CA THR A 13 2.21 -5.94 -19.29
C THR A 13 1.10 -6.99 -19.35
N PRO A 14 -0.18 -6.59 -19.36
CA PRO A 14 -1.27 -7.54 -19.56
C PRO A 14 -1.13 -8.35 -20.85
N LYS A 15 -0.56 -7.76 -21.90
CA LYS A 15 -0.41 -8.41 -23.23
C LYS A 15 0.62 -9.54 -23.23
N ASN A 16 1.73 -9.38 -22.52
CA ASN A 16 2.82 -10.37 -22.50
C ASN A 16 2.80 -11.28 -21.26
N PHE A 17 1.84 -11.11 -20.36
CA PHE A 17 1.75 -11.82 -19.08
C PHE A 17 1.96 -13.35 -19.21
N HIS A 18 1.21 -14.02 -20.09
CA HIS A 18 1.33 -15.47 -20.26
C HIS A 18 2.72 -15.92 -20.74
N GLN A 19 3.36 -15.15 -21.60
CA GLN A 19 4.70 -15.45 -22.09
C GLN A 19 5.74 -15.23 -20.99
N SER A 20 5.65 -14.11 -20.27
CA SER A 20 6.50 -13.78 -19.12
C SER A 20 6.39 -14.85 -18.02
N MET A 21 5.17 -15.30 -17.71
CA MET A 21 4.95 -16.32 -16.67
C MET A 21 5.56 -17.68 -17.04
N LYS A 22 5.58 -18.08 -18.32
CA LYS A 22 6.27 -19.31 -18.73
C LYS A 22 7.76 -19.28 -18.37
N VAL A 23 8.40 -18.12 -18.54
CA VAL A 23 9.82 -17.95 -18.21
C VAL A 23 10.03 -17.88 -16.70
N VAL A 24 9.19 -17.13 -15.98
CA VAL A 24 9.22 -17.04 -14.51
C VAL A 24 9.10 -18.43 -13.88
N SER A 25 8.22 -19.27 -14.41
CA SER A 25 7.99 -20.63 -13.90
C SER A 25 9.12 -21.61 -14.21
N ALA A 26 10.01 -21.27 -15.14
CA ALA A 26 11.21 -22.05 -15.41
C ALA A 26 12.37 -21.70 -14.46
N PHE A 27 12.24 -20.66 -13.62
CA PHE A 27 13.27 -20.32 -12.65
C PHE A 27 13.34 -21.31 -11.49
N THR A 28 14.55 -21.75 -11.17
CA THR A 28 14.82 -22.62 -10.03
C THR A 28 14.87 -21.80 -8.73
N ILE A 29 13.72 -21.71 -8.06
CA ILE A 29 13.58 -21.09 -6.73
C ILE A 29 13.64 -22.20 -5.67
N ASP A 30 14.86 -22.61 -5.33
CA ASP A 30 15.18 -23.76 -4.47
C ASP A 30 15.71 -23.36 -3.08
N THR A 31 15.87 -22.06 -2.79
CA THR A 31 16.28 -21.56 -1.46
C THR A 31 15.36 -20.46 -0.95
N GLU A 32 15.31 -20.29 0.39
CA GLU A 32 14.54 -19.21 1.03
C GLU A 32 15.00 -17.83 0.55
N GLU A 33 16.30 -17.65 0.36
CA GLU A 33 16.89 -16.40 -0.11
C GLU A 33 16.43 -16.05 -1.52
N LYS A 34 16.41 -17.03 -2.44
CA LYS A 34 15.89 -16.83 -3.79
C LYS A 34 14.41 -16.49 -3.77
N LEU A 35 13.63 -17.13 -2.89
CA LEU A 35 12.20 -16.84 -2.74
C LEU A 35 11.95 -15.43 -2.22
N LYS A 36 12.68 -15.00 -1.18
CA LYS A 36 12.62 -13.63 -0.65
C LYS A 36 13.06 -12.61 -1.70
N GLY A 37 14.17 -12.87 -2.39
CA GLY A 37 14.65 -12.02 -3.47
C GLY A 37 13.63 -11.87 -4.60
N PHE A 38 12.96 -12.96 -4.98
CA PHE A 38 11.89 -12.96 -5.97
C PHE A 38 10.70 -12.07 -5.52
N ILE A 39 10.23 -12.25 -4.28
CA ILE A 39 9.16 -11.43 -3.70
C ILE A 39 9.55 -9.95 -3.65
N ASP A 40 10.78 -9.63 -3.23
CA ASP A 40 11.26 -8.27 -3.11
C ASP A 40 11.26 -7.53 -4.45
N ARG A 41 11.52 -8.23 -5.55
CA ARG A 41 11.53 -7.65 -6.91
C ARG A 41 10.14 -7.39 -7.44
N ILE A 42 9.21 -8.34 -7.25
CA ILE A 42 7.80 -8.10 -7.58
C ILE A 42 7.28 -6.91 -6.78
N TYR A 43 7.57 -6.88 -5.47
CA TYR A 43 7.18 -5.77 -4.61
C TYR A 43 7.74 -4.44 -5.12
N LYS A 44 9.06 -4.35 -5.36
CA LYS A 44 9.70 -3.12 -5.85
C LYS A 44 9.05 -2.61 -7.14
N ASN A 45 8.85 -3.49 -8.11
CA ASN A 45 8.22 -3.14 -9.37
C ASN A 45 6.75 -2.71 -9.23
N ALA A 46 6.00 -3.32 -8.31
CA ALA A 46 4.64 -2.89 -8.01
C ALA A 46 4.59 -1.49 -7.37
N ILE A 47 5.61 -1.10 -6.60
CA ILE A 47 5.73 0.25 -6.02
C ILE A 47 6.16 1.27 -7.06
N GLU A 48 7.11 0.90 -7.91
CA GLU A 48 7.68 1.76 -8.96
C GLU A 48 6.66 2.06 -10.06
N TYR A 49 5.92 1.03 -10.49
CA TYR A 49 4.94 1.09 -11.57
C TYR A 49 3.50 0.81 -11.08
N PRO A 50 2.88 1.72 -10.30
CA PRO A 50 1.58 1.48 -9.67
C PRO A 50 0.43 1.28 -10.65
N THR A 51 0.55 1.74 -11.90
CA THR A 51 -0.45 1.51 -12.96
C THR A 51 -0.57 0.03 -13.34
N TYR A 52 0.49 -0.76 -13.13
CA TYR A 52 0.52 -2.20 -13.42
C TYR A 52 0.47 -3.06 -12.15
N ALA A 53 0.09 -2.47 -11.00
CA ALA A 53 0.00 -3.17 -9.73
C ALA A 53 -0.90 -4.42 -9.82
N ASP A 54 -1.96 -4.38 -10.63
CA ASP A 54 -2.85 -5.52 -10.88
C ASP A 54 -2.13 -6.68 -11.60
N VAL A 55 -1.22 -6.36 -12.54
CA VAL A 55 -0.42 -7.34 -13.27
C VAL A 55 0.56 -8.02 -12.33
N TYR A 56 1.26 -7.25 -11.48
CA TYR A 56 2.15 -7.81 -10.47
C TYR A 56 1.39 -8.65 -9.42
N ALA A 57 0.17 -8.24 -9.06
CA ALA A 57 -0.69 -9.05 -8.17
C ALA A 57 -1.08 -10.38 -8.83
N LYS A 58 -1.38 -10.37 -10.13
CA LYS A 58 -1.63 -11.60 -10.92
C LYS A 58 -0.40 -12.51 -10.98
N VAL A 59 0.82 -11.96 -11.03
CA VAL A 59 2.05 -12.76 -10.89
C VAL A 59 2.04 -13.47 -9.53
N CYS A 60 1.86 -12.74 -8.43
CA CYS A 60 1.81 -13.33 -7.09
C CYS A 60 0.74 -14.42 -6.96
N HIS A 61 -0.42 -14.24 -7.58
CA HIS A 61 -1.54 -15.19 -7.54
C HIS A 61 -1.31 -16.43 -8.42
N HIS A 62 -0.33 -16.42 -9.31
CA HIS A 62 -0.12 -17.53 -10.25
C HIS A 62 0.07 -18.85 -9.50
N HIS A 63 -0.68 -19.88 -9.89
CA HIS A 63 -0.80 -21.15 -9.16
C HIS A 63 0.56 -21.79 -8.85
N GLN A 64 1.52 -21.70 -9.76
CA GLN A 64 2.87 -22.24 -9.57
C GLN A 64 3.66 -21.55 -8.46
N LEU A 65 3.45 -20.26 -8.23
CA LEU A 65 4.09 -19.53 -7.14
C LEU A 65 3.38 -19.80 -5.81
N MET A 66 2.05 -19.89 -5.83
CA MET A 66 1.25 -20.21 -4.65
C MET A 66 1.47 -21.63 -4.13
N GLY A 67 1.76 -22.59 -5.03
CA GLY A 67 2.09 -23.97 -4.71
C GLY A 67 3.58 -24.25 -4.52
N LEU A 68 4.44 -23.24 -4.61
CA LEU A 68 5.89 -23.44 -4.54
C LEU A 68 6.30 -23.98 -3.16
N LYS A 69 6.86 -25.19 -3.15
CA LYS A 69 7.46 -25.82 -1.97
C LYS A 69 8.97 -25.79 -2.09
N VAL A 70 9.61 -24.96 -1.28
CA VAL A 70 11.07 -24.85 -1.24
C VAL A 70 11.59 -25.73 -0.10
N PRO A 71 12.50 -26.69 -0.35
CA PRO A 71 13.08 -27.52 0.71
C PRO A 71 13.71 -26.67 1.82
N GLY A 72 13.40 -26.98 3.07
CA GLY A 72 13.89 -26.22 4.24
C GLY A 72 13.14 -24.92 4.54
N VAL A 73 12.20 -24.50 3.68
CA VAL A 73 11.36 -23.31 3.94
C VAL A 73 10.01 -23.73 4.48
N THR A 74 9.79 -23.46 5.77
CA THR A 74 8.53 -23.78 6.45
C THR A 74 7.42 -22.77 6.13
N VAL A 75 7.78 -21.58 5.64
CA VAL A 75 6.86 -20.46 5.45
C VAL A 75 6.40 -20.37 3.99
N PRO A 76 5.08 -20.42 3.71
CA PRO A 76 4.59 -20.39 2.34
C PRO A 76 4.81 -19.02 1.68
N PHE A 77 4.91 -18.99 0.34
CA PHE A 77 5.06 -17.78 -0.47
C PHE A 77 4.11 -16.66 -0.04
N ARG A 78 2.82 -16.99 0.12
CA ARG A 78 1.78 -16.04 0.57
C ARG A 78 2.17 -15.32 1.86
N LYS A 79 2.67 -16.05 2.87
CA LYS A 79 3.04 -15.45 4.16
C LYS A 79 4.28 -14.56 4.05
N LEU A 80 5.26 -14.95 3.23
CA LEU A 80 6.43 -14.11 2.96
C LEU A 80 6.06 -12.82 2.20
N LEU A 81 5.15 -12.90 1.24
CA LEU A 81 4.63 -11.75 0.49
C LEU A 81 3.91 -10.78 1.43
N LEU A 82 2.99 -11.28 2.27
CA LEU A 82 2.27 -10.45 3.24
C LEU A 82 3.22 -9.78 4.24
N ASN A 83 4.22 -10.51 4.75
CA ASN A 83 5.25 -9.93 5.61
C ASN A 83 6.01 -8.79 4.90
N ARG A 84 6.25 -8.92 3.59
CA ARG A 84 6.93 -7.88 2.81
C ARG A 84 6.07 -6.63 2.61
N CYS A 85 4.79 -6.81 2.30
CA CYS A 85 3.80 -5.72 2.22
C CYS A 85 3.64 -5.01 3.57
N GLN A 86 3.59 -5.76 4.67
CA GLN A 86 3.51 -5.20 6.02
C GLN A 86 4.74 -4.35 6.35
N LYS A 87 5.95 -4.83 6.05
CA LYS A 87 7.18 -4.03 6.20
C LYS A 87 7.15 -2.72 5.41
N GLY A 88 6.57 -2.75 4.20
CA GLY A 88 6.40 -1.55 3.39
C GLY A 88 5.39 -0.56 3.99
N PHE A 89 4.32 -1.08 4.59
CA PHE A 89 3.25 -0.28 5.18
C PHE A 89 3.66 0.35 6.51
N GLU A 90 4.49 -0.36 7.29
CA GLU A 90 5.01 0.08 8.58
C GLU A 90 6.35 0.82 8.47
N LYS A 91 6.81 1.12 7.25
CA LYS A 91 8.07 1.84 7.02
C LYS A 91 7.96 3.25 7.63
N ASP A 92 8.67 3.45 8.75
CA ASP A 92 8.70 4.72 9.46
C ASP A 92 9.92 5.55 9.04
N ASN A 93 9.68 6.56 8.20
CA ASN A 93 10.72 7.50 7.79
C ASN A 93 10.94 8.63 8.82
N SER A 94 10.27 8.61 9.98
CA SER A 94 10.31 9.71 10.96
C SER A 94 11.71 10.02 11.48
N LYS A 95 12.59 9.02 11.60
CA LYS A 95 13.98 9.23 12.02
C LYS A 95 14.76 10.04 11.00
N ILE A 96 14.74 9.60 9.73
CA ILE A 96 15.39 10.28 8.61
C ILE A 96 14.87 11.70 8.45
N LEU A 97 13.55 11.89 8.53
CA LEU A 97 12.92 13.20 8.44
C LEU A 97 13.31 14.12 9.61
N LYS A 98 13.44 13.59 10.83
CA LYS A 98 13.89 14.37 12.00
C LYS A 98 15.36 14.75 11.90
N GLU A 99 16.21 13.87 11.38
CA GLU A 99 17.63 14.14 11.15
C GLU A 99 17.80 15.25 10.10
N LYS A 100 17.18 15.10 8.92
CA LYS A 100 17.19 16.16 7.89
C LYS A 100 16.60 17.49 8.37
N GLN A 101 15.55 17.45 9.20
CA GLN A 101 14.99 18.67 9.80
C GLN A 101 15.97 19.34 10.78
N ARG A 102 16.71 18.57 11.59
CA ARG A 102 17.73 19.11 12.51
C ARG A 102 18.89 19.73 11.75
N GLU A 103 19.36 19.07 10.69
CA GLU A 103 20.38 19.63 9.80
C GLU A 103 19.90 20.95 9.18
N LEU A 104 18.64 20.99 8.74
CA LEU A 104 18.03 22.19 8.17
C LEU A 104 17.92 23.35 9.17
N ASP A 105 17.65 23.04 10.43
CA ASP A 105 17.58 24.04 11.49
C ASP A 105 18.97 24.53 11.92
N ALA A 106 20.03 23.76 11.68
CA ALA A 106 21.42 24.11 11.99
C ALA A 106 22.12 24.93 10.90
N ILE A 107 21.63 24.89 9.66
CA ILE A 107 22.21 25.66 8.54
C ILE A 107 21.71 27.10 8.55
N THR A 108 22.64 28.06 8.56
CA THR A 108 22.38 29.50 8.48
C THR A 108 22.43 30.04 7.06
N GLU A 109 23.24 29.42 6.19
CA GLU A 109 23.41 29.83 4.79
C GLU A 109 22.14 29.63 3.98
N LYS A 110 21.70 30.69 3.28
CA LYS A 110 20.37 30.72 2.64
C LYS A 110 20.23 29.73 1.49
N GLU A 111 21.28 29.55 0.69
CA GLU A 111 21.27 28.63 -0.46
C GLU A 111 21.26 27.17 -0.01
N ASP A 112 22.12 26.79 0.94
CA ASP A 112 22.17 25.44 1.49
C ASP A 112 20.89 25.08 2.26
N ARG A 113 20.32 26.05 2.97
CA ARG A 113 19.02 25.90 3.65
C ARG A 113 17.88 25.65 2.67
N GLN A 114 17.91 26.28 1.49
CA GLN A 114 16.89 26.05 0.46
C GLN A 114 17.05 24.66 -0.15
N ARG A 115 18.27 24.24 -0.49
CA ARG A 115 18.54 22.89 -1.01
C ARG A 115 18.09 21.80 -0.04
N LEU A 116 18.43 21.93 1.25
CA LEU A 116 18.05 20.93 2.24
C LEU A 116 16.53 20.91 2.54
N ARG A 117 15.83 22.06 2.38
CA ARG A 117 14.37 22.10 2.40
C ARG A 117 13.77 21.28 1.26
N GLU A 118 14.30 21.46 0.05
CA GLU A 118 13.84 20.72 -1.13
C GLU A 118 14.05 19.22 -0.96
N GLU A 119 15.24 18.80 -0.51
CA GLU A 119 15.53 17.38 -0.21
C GLU A 119 14.60 16.80 0.87
N LEU A 120 14.30 17.58 1.91
CA LEU A 120 13.41 17.15 2.98
C LEU A 120 11.97 16.94 2.46
N GLU A 121 11.46 17.87 1.65
CA GLU A 121 10.13 17.73 1.04
C GLU A 121 10.08 16.61 0.01
N GLU A 122 11.14 16.39 -0.77
CA GLU A 122 11.28 15.25 -1.66
C GLU A 122 11.24 13.92 -0.88
N THR A 123 12.02 13.82 0.20
CA THR A 123 12.02 12.62 1.07
C THR A 123 10.63 12.34 1.67
N LYS A 124 9.88 13.38 2.05
CA LYS A 124 8.48 13.25 2.52
C LYS A 124 7.57 12.77 1.40
N ALA A 125 7.68 13.37 0.22
CA ALA A 125 6.86 13.04 -0.94
C ALA A 125 7.11 11.60 -1.42
N GLU A 126 8.37 11.17 -1.44
CA GLU A 126 8.75 9.79 -1.76
C GLU A 126 8.18 8.80 -0.76
N GLY A 127 8.33 9.05 0.54
CA GLY A 127 7.75 8.20 1.58
C GLY A 127 6.23 8.07 1.47
N GLN A 128 5.55 9.20 1.19
CA GLN A 128 4.11 9.20 0.96
C GLN A 128 3.73 8.42 -0.31
N ARG A 129 4.46 8.62 -1.42
CA ARG A 129 4.25 7.89 -2.66
C ARG A 129 4.41 6.38 -2.46
N GLU A 130 5.47 5.95 -1.79
CA GLU A 130 5.71 4.53 -1.48
C GLU A 130 4.55 3.92 -0.68
N LEU A 131 4.08 4.62 0.37
CA LEU A 131 2.95 4.18 1.18
C LEU A 131 1.68 4.00 0.33
N LEU A 132 1.36 4.99 -0.51
CA LEU A 132 0.18 4.94 -1.38
C LEU A 132 0.27 3.81 -2.41
N CYS A 133 1.43 3.64 -3.06
CA CYS A 133 1.64 2.54 -4.00
C CYS A 133 1.54 1.18 -3.30
N ASN A 134 2.05 1.05 -2.08
CA ASN A 134 1.93 -0.19 -1.32
C ASN A 134 0.48 -0.49 -0.96
N ILE A 135 -0.30 0.52 -0.53
CA ILE A 135 -1.74 0.36 -0.28
C ILE A 135 -2.46 -0.09 -1.54
N LYS A 136 -2.19 0.53 -2.70
CA LYS A 136 -2.76 0.12 -3.98
C LYS A 136 -2.42 -1.34 -4.32
N PHE A 137 -1.16 -1.72 -4.18
CA PHE A 137 -0.74 -3.10 -4.42
C PHE A 137 -1.43 -4.10 -3.48
N MET A 138 -1.55 -3.77 -2.19
CA MET A 138 -2.31 -4.58 -1.23
C MET A 138 -3.79 -4.71 -1.61
N CYS A 139 -4.41 -3.63 -2.12
CA CYS A 139 -5.78 -3.68 -2.62
C CYS A 139 -5.93 -4.65 -3.81
N GLU A 140 -4.99 -4.63 -4.76
CA GLU A 140 -5.00 -5.58 -5.89
C GLU A 140 -4.79 -7.04 -5.43
N LEU A 141 -3.91 -7.28 -4.45
CA LEU A 141 -3.77 -8.59 -3.83
C LEU A 141 -5.04 -9.03 -3.07
N PHE A 142 -5.76 -8.10 -2.45
CA PHE A 142 -7.03 -8.38 -1.77
C PHE A 142 -8.13 -8.80 -2.75
N LYS A 143 -8.24 -8.13 -3.91
CA LYS A 143 -9.18 -8.50 -4.99
C LYS A 143 -8.95 -9.93 -5.48
N LEU A 144 -7.70 -10.40 -5.48
CA LEU A 144 -7.32 -11.78 -5.81
C LEU A 144 -7.40 -12.74 -4.61
N LYS A 145 -8.05 -12.35 -3.51
CA LYS A 145 -8.21 -13.13 -2.26
C LYS A 145 -6.88 -13.62 -1.64
N MET A 146 -5.77 -12.95 -1.96
CA MET A 146 -4.45 -13.23 -1.40
C MET A 146 -4.25 -12.59 -0.03
N ILE A 147 -4.98 -11.54 0.28
CA ILE A 147 -5.00 -10.90 1.59
C ILE A 147 -6.33 -11.23 2.29
N MET A 148 -6.28 -11.54 3.58
CA MET A 148 -7.49 -11.74 4.38
C MET A 148 -8.08 -10.37 4.76
N GLU A 149 -9.41 -10.30 4.84
CA GLU A 149 -10.15 -9.10 5.22
C GLU A 149 -9.65 -8.48 6.54
N ALA A 150 -9.34 -9.31 7.53
CA ALA A 150 -8.78 -8.87 8.82
C ALA A 150 -7.49 -8.04 8.68
N VAL A 151 -6.63 -8.35 7.70
CA VAL A 151 -5.40 -7.60 7.46
C VAL A 151 -5.72 -6.21 6.90
N MET A 152 -6.68 -6.11 5.97
CA MET A 152 -7.11 -4.82 5.42
C MET A 152 -7.78 -3.94 6.48
N HIS A 153 -8.60 -4.52 7.37
CA HIS A 153 -9.15 -3.78 8.51
C HIS A 153 -8.06 -3.28 9.46
N ASN A 154 -7.03 -4.09 9.73
CA ASN A 154 -5.90 -3.63 10.56
C ASN A 154 -5.16 -2.45 9.91
N CYS A 155 -4.99 -2.45 8.58
CA CYS A 155 -4.45 -1.30 7.86
C CYS A 155 -5.33 -0.05 8.04
N ILE A 156 -6.65 -0.17 7.90
CA ILE A 156 -7.60 0.95 8.12
C ILE A 156 -7.47 1.51 9.53
N VAL A 157 -7.48 0.65 10.56
CA VAL A 157 -7.34 1.06 11.97
C VAL A 157 -6.03 1.79 12.20
N LYS A 158 -4.93 1.32 11.61
CA LYS A 158 -3.62 1.96 11.72
C LYS A 158 -3.61 3.35 11.08
N LEU A 159 -4.16 3.50 9.87
CA LEU A 159 -4.23 4.79 9.17
C LEU A 159 -5.10 5.80 9.93
N LEU A 160 -6.24 5.35 10.47
CA LEU A 160 -7.12 6.16 11.32
C LEU A 160 -6.44 6.59 12.62
N LYS A 161 -5.64 5.71 13.24
CA LYS A 161 -4.91 6.00 14.48
C LYS A 161 -3.81 7.04 14.28
N ASN A 162 -3.09 6.98 13.15
CA ASN A 162 -2.06 7.96 12.82
C ASN A 162 -2.70 9.35 12.58
N GLY A 163 -3.77 9.40 11.78
CA GLY A 163 -4.61 10.60 11.62
C GLY A 163 -3.94 11.81 10.96
N ASP A 164 -2.72 11.65 10.44
CA ASP A 164 -2.05 12.67 9.63
C ASP A 164 -2.60 12.69 8.19
N ASN A 165 -2.33 13.77 7.44
CA ASN A 165 -2.85 13.95 6.09
C ASN A 165 -2.43 12.81 5.15
N GLY A 166 -1.21 12.28 5.29
CA GLY A 166 -0.69 11.23 4.42
C GLY A 166 -1.35 9.87 4.68
N SER A 167 -1.48 9.50 5.96
CA SER A 167 -2.21 8.29 6.36
C SER A 167 -3.67 8.34 5.92
N LEU A 168 -4.33 9.49 6.04
CA LEU A 168 -5.73 9.64 5.64
C LEU A 168 -5.92 9.64 4.12
N GLU A 169 -4.96 10.12 3.34
CA GLU A 169 -4.97 9.95 1.89
C GLU A 169 -4.86 8.46 1.50
N GLY A 170 -4.01 7.72 2.19
CA GLY A 170 -3.92 6.26 2.05
C GLY A 170 -5.23 5.55 2.41
N LEU A 171 -5.89 6.00 3.48
CA LEU A 171 -7.21 5.49 3.86
C LEU A 171 -8.24 5.72 2.77
N CYS A 172 -8.32 6.94 2.22
CA CYS A 172 -9.24 7.26 1.13
C CYS A 172 -8.95 6.37 -0.08
N THR A 173 -7.68 6.21 -0.46
CA THR A 173 -7.27 5.35 -1.59
C THR A 173 -7.74 3.91 -1.41
N LEU A 174 -7.61 3.36 -0.19
CA LEU A 174 -8.08 2.02 0.15
C LEU A 174 -9.60 1.92 0.03
N LEU A 175 -10.34 2.85 0.63
CA LEU A 175 -11.81 2.87 0.59
C LEU A 175 -12.34 3.03 -0.84
N PHE A 176 -11.71 3.88 -1.66
CA PHE A 176 -12.07 4.03 -3.07
C PHE A 176 -11.86 2.75 -3.88
N THR A 177 -10.86 1.94 -3.52
CA THR A 177 -10.45 0.78 -4.33
C THR A 177 -11.17 -0.50 -3.93
N ILE A 178 -11.35 -0.75 -2.63
CA ILE A 178 -11.90 -2.00 -2.08
C ILE A 178 -12.97 -1.77 -1.00
N GLY A 179 -13.42 -0.53 -0.78
CA GLY A 179 -14.39 -0.23 0.28
C GLY A 179 -15.68 -1.04 0.14
N LYS A 180 -16.20 -1.19 -1.09
CA LYS A 180 -17.36 -2.03 -1.39
C LYS A 180 -17.07 -3.52 -1.15
N ASP A 181 -15.93 -4.00 -1.63
CA ASP A 181 -15.52 -5.41 -1.44
C ASP A 181 -15.34 -5.79 0.05
N LEU A 182 -15.05 -4.82 0.92
CA LEU A 182 -14.97 -5.00 2.38
C LEU A 182 -16.33 -4.94 3.08
N GLU A 183 -17.37 -4.49 2.39
CA GLU A 183 -18.74 -4.40 2.92
C GLU A 183 -19.61 -5.59 2.49
N ASP A 184 -19.21 -6.35 1.46
CA ASP A 184 -19.95 -7.48 0.91
C ASP A 184 -20.13 -8.67 1.89
N SER A 185 -19.34 -8.74 2.97
CA SER A 185 -19.47 -9.77 3.99
C SER A 185 -20.41 -9.32 5.11
N GLN A 186 -21.46 -10.12 5.41
CA GLN A 186 -22.41 -9.86 6.51
C GLN A 186 -21.73 -9.69 7.87
N GLU A 187 -20.53 -10.25 8.08
CA GLU A 187 -19.75 -10.08 9.32
C GLU A 187 -18.90 -8.79 9.33
N ALA A 188 -18.66 -8.19 8.17
CA ALA A 188 -17.77 -7.03 7.98
C ALA A 188 -18.49 -5.69 8.08
N GLU A 189 -19.80 -5.65 7.85
CA GLU A 189 -20.64 -4.45 7.93
C GLU A 189 -20.49 -3.68 9.26
N PRO A 190 -20.51 -4.33 10.46
CA PRO A 190 -20.34 -3.62 11.73
C PRO A 190 -18.94 -3.02 11.91
N ARG A 191 -17.91 -3.65 11.34
CA ARG A 191 -16.52 -3.16 11.39
C ARG A 191 -16.34 -1.94 10.51
N MET A 192 -16.86 -1.99 9.29
CA MET A 192 -16.83 -0.84 8.38
C MET A 192 -17.57 0.36 8.99
N ASP A 193 -18.75 0.13 9.58
CA ASP A 193 -19.48 1.18 10.32
C ASP A 193 -18.64 1.86 11.40
N GLN A 194 -17.86 1.11 12.16
CA GLN A 194 -16.97 1.66 13.17
C GLN A 194 -15.89 2.55 12.54
N HIS A 195 -15.29 2.14 11.41
CA HIS A 195 -14.29 2.92 10.70
C HIS A 195 -14.89 4.24 10.18
N TYR A 196 -16.07 4.21 9.56
CA TYR A 196 -16.72 5.44 9.08
C TYR A 196 -17.13 6.38 10.22
N ARG A 197 -17.58 5.85 11.37
CA ARG A 197 -17.82 6.69 12.56
C ARG A 197 -16.55 7.43 12.99
N GLN A 198 -15.39 6.78 12.95
CA GLN A 198 -14.12 7.44 13.24
C GLN A 198 -13.77 8.51 12.20
N ILE A 199 -14.02 8.26 10.91
CA ILE A 199 -13.84 9.25 9.83
C ILE A 199 -14.68 10.50 10.10
N VAL A 200 -15.96 10.35 10.49
CA VAL A 200 -16.83 11.49 10.83
C VAL A 200 -16.25 12.32 11.97
N VAL A 201 -15.73 11.67 13.02
CA VAL A 201 -15.09 12.37 14.15
C VAL A 201 -13.87 13.16 13.67
N ILE A 202 -13.05 12.59 12.78
CA ILE A 202 -11.86 13.27 12.22
C ILE A 202 -12.27 14.49 11.39
N ILE A 203 -13.28 14.37 10.53
CA ILE A 203 -13.81 15.47 9.72
C ILE A 203 -14.32 16.61 10.63
N LYS A 204 -15.12 16.27 11.66
CA LYS A 204 -15.71 17.25 12.60
C LYS A 204 -14.65 17.99 13.41
N LYS A 205 -13.58 17.29 13.83
CA LYS A 205 -12.47 17.89 14.59
C LYS A 205 -11.63 18.89 13.77
N LYS A 206 -11.79 18.93 12.44
CA LYS A 206 -11.06 19.84 11.52
C LYS A 206 -9.53 19.85 11.68
N ARG A 207 -8.93 18.77 12.21
CA ARG A 207 -7.48 18.66 12.44
C ARG A 207 -6.67 18.38 11.16
N THR A 208 -7.35 18.05 10.07
CA THR A 208 -6.75 17.64 8.80
C THR A 208 -6.95 18.71 7.74
N SER A 209 -6.20 18.65 6.63
CA SER A 209 -6.31 19.67 5.57
C SER A 209 -7.70 19.69 4.92
N PRO A 210 -8.15 20.84 4.35
CA PRO A 210 -9.41 20.91 3.61
C PRO A 210 -9.54 19.84 2.52
N ARG A 211 -8.46 19.60 1.76
CA ARG A 211 -8.42 18.56 0.70
C ARG A 211 -8.71 17.16 1.25
N ILE A 212 -8.06 16.77 2.35
CA ILE A 212 -8.30 15.46 2.98
C ILE A 212 -9.73 15.36 3.50
N ARG A 213 -10.29 16.43 4.06
CA ARG A 213 -11.69 16.43 4.49
C ARG A 213 -12.67 16.25 3.32
N TYR A 214 -12.38 16.82 2.15
CA TYR A 214 -13.19 16.56 0.95
C TYR A 214 -13.05 15.11 0.51
N MET A 215 -11.84 14.58 0.39
CA MET A 215 -11.62 13.17 0.00
C MET A 215 -12.32 12.18 0.96
N LEU A 216 -12.30 12.45 2.26
CA LEU A 216 -12.99 11.61 3.25
C LEU A 216 -14.52 11.69 3.11
N ARG A 217 -15.07 12.85 2.72
CA ARG A 217 -16.51 12.98 2.42
C ARG A 217 -16.85 12.21 1.14
N ASP A 218 -16.06 12.37 0.08
CA ASP A 218 -16.25 11.65 -1.17
C ASP A 218 -16.23 10.12 -0.94
N ALA A 219 -15.31 9.64 -0.09
CA ALA A 219 -15.24 8.23 0.31
C ALA A 219 -16.48 7.78 1.10
N MET A 220 -17.07 8.65 1.93
CA MET A 220 -18.33 8.36 2.64
C MET A 220 -19.54 8.38 1.71
N ASP A 221 -19.57 9.29 0.75
CA ASP A 221 -20.67 9.43 -0.21
C ASP A 221 -20.74 8.22 -1.15
N LEU A 222 -19.59 7.61 -1.48
CA LEU A 222 -19.55 6.34 -2.23
C LEU A 222 -20.18 5.15 -1.53
N ARG A 223 -20.26 5.20 -0.20
CA ARG A 223 -21.01 4.22 0.61
C ARG A 223 -22.51 4.53 0.63
N GLY A 224 -22.92 5.72 0.23
CA GLY A 224 -24.29 6.23 0.41
C GLY A 224 -24.55 6.81 1.80
N LEU A 225 -23.50 7.07 2.60
CA LEU A 225 -23.60 7.77 3.87
C LEU A 225 -23.63 9.29 3.64
N ASN A 226 -24.74 9.81 3.13
CA ASN A 226 -24.94 11.26 3.02
C ASN A 226 -24.97 11.90 4.42
N LEU A 227 -23.88 12.58 4.80
CA LEU A 227 -23.80 13.36 6.04
C LEU A 227 -24.83 14.50 6.11
N GLU A 228 -25.42 14.87 4.97
CA GLU A 228 -26.42 15.94 4.88
C GLU A 228 -27.83 15.49 5.28
N LYS A 229 -28.15 14.19 5.29
CA LYS A 229 -29.48 13.71 5.72
C LYS A 229 -29.69 13.70 7.24
N ASN A 230 -28.62 13.90 8.03
CA ASN A 230 -28.67 13.88 9.50
C ASN A 230 -28.57 15.28 10.14
N LYS A 231 -28.89 16.34 9.38
CA LYS A 231 -29.05 17.69 9.94
C LYS A 231 -30.49 18.08 10.25
N ASP A 232 -31.47 17.29 9.79
CA ASP A 232 -32.90 17.58 9.95
C ASP A 232 -33.61 16.48 10.78
N ASN A 233 -33.09 16.18 11.97
CA ASN A 233 -33.83 15.51 13.04
C ASN A 233 -33.36 16.02 14.41
#